data_AF-A0A7C5VV55-F1
#
_entry.id   AF-A0A7C5VV55-F1
#
_cell.length_a   1.000
_cell.length_b   1.000
_cell.length_c   1.000
_cell.angle_alpha   90.00
_cell.angle_beta   90.00
_cell.angle_gamma   90.00
#
_symmetry.space_group_name_H-M   'P 1'
#
loop_
_entity.id
_entity.type
_entity.pdbx_description
1 polymer ?
#
loop_
_entity_poly.entity_id
_entity_poly.type
_entity_poly.pdbx_seq_one_letter_code
_entity_poly.pdbx_strand_id
1 'polypeptide(L)'
;LVVGDAAGFVNPLSREGSNFAMISGKLAAETILEARAAGDFSAFALSRYWQKLEESFILSDLETIRNVTPFVHQRPYLLREYPEALARAFQHYLTVDGTPKAQKYRAIVRELMRDLRPTRLLRDVLAGVFQLVR
;
A
#
# COMPACT_ATOMS: atom_id res chain seq x y z
N LEU A 1 20.48 14.74 -10.29
CA LEU A 1 19.83 13.62 -9.57
C LEU A 1 18.66 14.18 -8.78
N VAL A 2 17.59 13.43 -8.60
CA VAL A 2 16.39 13.84 -7.83
C VAL A 2 16.16 12.79 -6.75
N VAL A 3 15.78 13.22 -5.54
CA VAL A 3 15.69 12.34 -4.36
C VAL A 3 14.41 12.62 -3.57
N GLY A 4 14.03 11.69 -2.69
CA GLY A 4 12.87 11.80 -1.80
C GLY A 4 11.56 12.13 -2.54
N ASP A 5 10.73 12.96 -1.90
CA ASP A 5 9.41 13.35 -2.42
C ASP A 5 9.48 14.05 -3.77
N ALA A 6 10.57 14.77 -4.06
CA ALA A 6 10.78 15.39 -5.37
C ALA A 6 10.91 14.35 -6.50
N ALA A 7 11.37 13.14 -6.18
CA ALA A 7 11.41 12.00 -7.08
C ALA A 7 10.16 11.10 -6.98
N GLY A 8 9.20 11.45 -6.11
CA GLY A 8 8.00 10.64 -5.87
C GLY A 8 8.25 9.40 -5.02
N PHE A 9 9.36 9.34 -4.26
CA PHE A 9 9.70 8.18 -3.45
C PHE A 9 8.92 8.16 -2.13
N VAL A 10 7.64 7.82 -2.22
CA VAL A 10 6.73 7.70 -1.08
C VAL A 10 5.85 6.45 -1.24
N ASN A 11 5.83 5.62 -0.20
CA ASN A 11 4.87 4.53 -0.04
C ASN A 11 3.79 4.94 0.99
N PRO A 12 2.60 5.37 0.53
CA PRO A 12 1.54 5.83 1.41
C PRO A 12 0.87 4.70 2.20
N LEU A 13 1.03 3.43 1.79
CA LEU A 13 0.44 2.29 2.49
C LEU A 13 1.21 1.94 3.75
N SER A 14 2.53 1.82 3.64
CA SER A 14 3.41 1.52 4.78
C SER A 14 3.76 2.76 5.59
N ARG A 15 3.34 3.96 5.15
CA ARG A 15 3.75 5.27 5.68
C ARG A 15 5.26 5.47 5.63
N GLU A 16 5.87 5.01 4.55
CA GLU A 16 7.31 5.16 4.32
C GLU A 16 7.55 6.30 3.32
N GLY A 17 8.24 7.33 3.76
CA GLY A 17 8.69 8.44 2.90
C GLY A 17 10.07 8.91 3.34
N SER A 18 10.23 9.19 4.64
CA SER A 18 11.52 9.59 5.22
C SER A 18 12.61 8.54 5.00
N ASN A 19 12.30 7.25 5.12
CA ASN A 19 13.24 6.17 4.84
C ASN A 19 13.74 6.23 3.37
N PHE A 20 12.81 6.32 2.42
CA PHE A 20 13.14 6.40 1.01
C PHE A 20 13.90 7.68 0.68
N ALA A 21 13.56 8.82 1.30
CA ALA A 21 14.27 10.08 1.14
C ALA A 21 15.72 9.99 1.65
N MET A 22 15.95 9.39 2.82
CA MET A 22 17.30 9.19 3.37
C MET A 22 18.16 8.30 2.47
N ILE A 23 17.61 7.14 2.06
CA ILE A 23 18.34 6.18 1.24
C ILE A 23 18.59 6.73 -0.17
N SER A 24 17.58 7.30 -0.83
CA SER A 24 17.76 7.93 -2.14
C SER A 24 18.77 9.09 -2.12
N GLY A 25 18.79 9.88 -1.04
CA GLY A 25 19.79 10.92 -0.79
C GLY A 25 21.20 10.36 -0.66
N LYS A 26 21.37 9.30 0.14
CA LYS A 26 22.64 8.59 0.29
C LYS A 26 23.15 8.07 -1.06
N LEU A 27 22.31 7.36 -1.81
CA LEU A 27 22.69 6.80 -3.12
C LEU A 27 23.07 7.89 -4.12
N ALA A 28 22.35 9.01 -4.12
CA ALA A 28 22.68 10.15 -4.97
C ALA A 28 24.02 10.78 -4.59
N ALA A 29 24.31 10.93 -3.29
CA ALA A 29 25.59 11.44 -2.82
C ALA A 29 26.76 10.52 -3.21
N GLU A 30 26.59 9.20 -3.08
CA GLU A 30 27.59 8.22 -3.53
C GLU A 30 27.86 8.36 -5.04
N THR A 31 26.81 8.45 -5.87
CA THR A 31 26.98 8.67 -7.33
C THR A 31 27.70 9.97 -7.64
N ILE A 32 27.41 11.05 -6.90
CA ILE A 32 28.11 12.34 -7.09
C ILE A 32 29.59 12.24 -6.70
N LEU A 33 29.91 11.51 -5.63
CA LEU A 33 31.31 11.28 -5.23
C LEU A 33 32.07 10.45 -6.27
N GLU A 34 31.45 9.41 -6.83
CA GLU A 34 32.01 8.61 -7.94
C GLU A 34 32.24 9.48 -9.18
N ALA A 35 31.24 10.28 -9.58
CA ALA A 35 31.33 11.21 -10.70
C ALA A 35 32.46 12.25 -10.50
N ARG A 36 32.57 12.81 -9.28
CA ARG A 36 33.62 13.75 -8.91
C ARG A 36 35.00 13.12 -8.99
N ALA A 37 35.17 11.88 -8.52
CA ALA A 37 36.44 11.16 -8.59
C ALA A 37 36.85 10.87 -10.04
N ALA A 38 35.89 10.58 -10.91
CA ALA A 38 36.13 10.37 -12.35
C ALA A 38 36.27 11.68 -13.15
N GLY A 39 35.88 12.83 -12.59
CA GLY A 39 35.80 14.10 -13.30
C GLY A 39 34.70 14.13 -14.38
N ASP A 40 33.75 13.20 -14.33
CA ASP A 40 32.68 13.04 -15.33
C ASP A 40 31.31 13.21 -14.67
N PHE A 41 30.63 14.30 -15.01
CA PHE A 41 29.26 14.61 -14.58
C PHE A 41 28.25 14.46 -15.72
N SER A 42 28.60 13.73 -16.77
CA SER A 42 27.70 13.42 -17.87
C SER A 42 26.46 12.67 -17.41
N ALA A 43 25.42 12.68 -18.23
CA ALA A 43 24.22 11.89 -18.00
C ALA A 43 24.53 10.38 -17.86
N PHE A 44 25.56 9.89 -18.56
CA PHE A 44 26.00 8.49 -18.47
C PHE A 44 26.62 8.18 -17.11
N ALA A 45 27.52 9.03 -16.60
CA ALA A 45 28.09 8.83 -15.27
C ALA A 45 27.01 8.88 -14.17
N LEU A 46 26.08 9.84 -14.29
CA LEU A 46 25.00 10.02 -13.33
C LEU A 46 23.89 8.95 -13.43
N SER A 47 23.78 8.21 -14.55
CA SER A 47 22.79 7.13 -14.67
C SER A 47 23.07 5.96 -13.74
N ARG A 48 24.28 5.84 -13.19
CA ARG A 48 24.60 4.86 -12.13
C ARG A 48 23.74 5.02 -10.89
N TYR A 49 23.22 6.22 -10.64
CA TYR A 49 22.24 6.43 -9.58
C TYR A 49 20.98 5.57 -9.78
N TRP A 50 20.53 5.41 -11.03
CA TRP A 50 19.38 4.58 -11.35
C TRP A 50 19.65 3.10 -11.07
N GLN A 51 20.83 2.60 -11.43
CA GLN A 51 21.24 1.22 -11.12
C GLN A 51 21.25 0.96 -9.61
N LYS A 52 21.81 1.90 -8.83
CA LYS A 52 21.79 1.83 -7.36
C LYS A 52 20.36 1.82 -6.79
N LEU A 53 19.42 2.54 -7.42
CA LEU A 53 18.01 2.52 -7.03
C LEU A 53 17.36 1.16 -7.35
N GLU A 54 17.65 0.56 -8.51
CA GLU A 54 17.19 -0.78 -8.90
C GLU A 54 17.72 -1.87 -7.97
N GLU A 55 18.95 -1.73 -7.50
CA GLU A 55 19.58 -2.63 -6.51
C GLU A 55 19.05 -2.40 -5.07
N SER A 56 18.34 -1.30 -4.84
CA SER A 56 17.76 -0.96 -3.53
C SER A 56 16.30 -1.42 -3.40
N PHE A 57 15.77 -1.38 -2.19
CA PHE A 57 14.36 -1.71 -1.93
C PHE A 57 13.37 -0.65 -2.46
N ILE A 58 13.82 0.58 -2.74
CA ILE A 58 12.92 1.72 -3.06
C ILE A 58 12.05 1.41 -4.28
N LEU A 59 12.65 0.99 -5.40
CA LEU A 59 11.90 0.75 -6.63
C LEU A 59 11.02 -0.49 -6.54
N SER A 60 11.52 -1.56 -5.91
CA SER A 60 10.75 -2.79 -5.65
C SER A 60 9.49 -2.52 -4.83
N ASP A 61 9.60 -1.74 -3.76
CA ASP A 61 8.46 -1.41 -2.89
C ASP A 61 7.44 -0.54 -3.62
N LEU A 62 7.91 0.46 -4.38
CA LEU A 62 7.03 1.33 -5.18
C LEU A 62 6.32 0.56 -6.30
N GLU A 63 7.00 -0.40 -6.92
CA GLU A 63 6.39 -1.28 -7.92
C GLU A 63 5.29 -2.15 -7.32
N THR A 64 5.52 -2.71 -6.13
CA THR A 64 4.54 -3.55 -5.42
C THR A 64 3.22 -2.81 -5.17
N ILE A 65 3.28 -1.51 -4.87
CA ILE A 65 2.09 -0.72 -4.52
C ILE A 65 1.48 0.06 -5.70
N ARG A 66 2.08 0.00 -6.89
CA ARG A 66 1.76 0.88 -8.04
C ARG A 66 0.28 0.87 -8.45
N ASN A 67 -0.40 -0.26 -8.25
CA ASN A 67 -1.78 -0.46 -8.68
C ASN A 67 -2.82 -0.33 -7.56
N VAL A 68 -2.38 -0.13 -6.31
CA VAL A 68 -3.28 -0.06 -5.14
C VAL A 68 -4.22 1.13 -5.24
N THR A 69 -3.68 2.33 -5.53
CA THR A 69 -4.49 3.55 -5.63
C THR A 69 -5.62 3.42 -6.66
N PRO A 70 -5.37 3.04 -7.93
CA PRO A 70 -6.47 2.84 -8.88
C PRO A 70 -7.40 1.70 -8.48
N PHE A 71 -6.89 0.62 -7.86
CA PHE A 71 -7.71 -0.49 -7.37
C PHE A 71 -8.75 -0.05 -6.33
N VAL A 72 -8.31 0.78 -5.36
CA VAL A 72 -9.16 1.30 -4.30
C VAL A 72 -10.13 2.37 -4.83
N HIS A 73 -9.68 3.24 -5.74
CA HIS A 73 -10.57 4.24 -6.37
C HIS A 73 -11.70 3.60 -7.18
N GLN A 74 -11.45 2.46 -7.84
CA GLN A 74 -12.49 1.69 -8.52
C GLN A 74 -13.49 1.03 -7.57
N ARG A 75 -13.15 0.91 -6.28
CA ARG A 75 -13.92 0.19 -5.25
C ARG A 75 -14.09 1.04 -3.98
N PRO A 76 -14.77 2.20 -4.05
CA PRO A 76 -14.88 3.13 -2.93
C PRO A 76 -15.58 2.54 -1.69
N TYR A 77 -16.38 1.50 -1.87
CA TYR A 77 -17.04 0.76 -0.80
C TYR A 77 -16.06 0.04 0.14
N LEU A 78 -14.83 -0.27 -0.30
CA LEU A 78 -13.79 -0.88 0.55
C LEU A 78 -13.39 0.02 1.72
N LEU A 79 -13.44 1.35 1.53
CA LEU A 79 -13.07 2.33 2.55
C LEU A 79 -14.28 2.94 3.27
N ARG A 80 -15.51 2.57 2.86
CA ARG A 80 -16.77 3.10 3.45
C ARG A 80 -17.59 1.99 4.07
N GLU A 81 -18.20 1.15 3.23
CA GLU A 81 -19.17 0.15 3.65
C GLU A 81 -18.53 -0.95 4.50
N TYR A 82 -17.29 -1.36 4.20
CA TYR A 82 -16.63 -2.47 4.88
C TYR A 82 -16.22 -2.12 6.32
N PRO A 83 -15.51 -1.00 6.59
CA PRO A 83 -15.22 -0.57 7.95
C PRO A 83 -16.48 -0.34 8.78
N GLU A 84 -17.52 0.27 8.21
CA GLU A 84 -18.78 0.52 8.90
C GLU A 84 -19.52 -0.78 9.26
N ALA A 85 -19.61 -1.73 8.32
CA ALA A 85 -20.24 -3.02 8.58
C ALA A 85 -19.48 -3.83 9.63
N LEU A 86 -18.15 -3.83 9.57
CA LEU A 86 -17.31 -4.45 10.60
C LEU A 86 -17.50 -3.77 11.96
N ALA A 87 -17.50 -2.44 12.01
CA ALA A 87 -17.72 -1.70 13.24
C ALA A 87 -19.07 -2.04 13.88
N ARG A 88 -20.16 -2.09 13.09
CA ARG A 88 -21.49 -2.52 13.57
C ARG A 88 -21.46 -3.97 14.07
N ALA A 89 -20.83 -4.88 13.33
CA ALA A 89 -20.70 -6.26 13.74
C ALA A 89 -19.95 -6.41 15.07
N PHE A 90 -18.85 -5.68 15.27
CA PHE A 90 -18.10 -5.66 16.53
C PHE A 90 -18.90 -5.02 17.66
N GLN A 91 -19.60 -3.91 17.42
CA GLN A 91 -20.48 -3.30 18.42
C GLN A 91 -21.56 -4.28 18.88
N HIS A 92 -22.24 -4.93 17.94
CA HIS A 92 -23.26 -5.93 18.25
C HIS A 92 -22.63 -7.09 19.03
N TYR A 93 -21.49 -7.64 18.58
CA TYR A 93 -20.78 -8.73 19.28
C TYR A 93 -20.41 -8.38 20.73
N LEU A 94 -19.89 -7.18 20.98
CA LEU A 94 -19.42 -6.75 22.29
C LEU A 94 -20.55 -6.29 23.24
N THR A 95 -21.73 -5.94 22.72
CA THR A 95 -22.86 -5.49 23.54
C THR A 95 -23.50 -6.64 24.32
N VAL A 96 -23.60 -6.56 25.64
CA VAL A 96 -24.27 -7.59 26.45
C VAL A 96 -25.75 -7.25 26.60
N ASP A 97 -26.61 -7.97 25.88
CA ASP A 97 -28.06 -7.71 25.77
C ASP A 97 -28.93 -8.88 26.26
N GLY A 98 -28.30 -9.92 26.84
CA GLY A 98 -29.01 -11.11 27.34
C GLY A 98 -29.54 -12.04 26.23
N THR A 99 -29.25 -11.77 24.97
CA THR A 99 -29.68 -12.63 23.85
C THR A 99 -28.87 -13.94 23.82
N PRO A 100 -29.48 -15.08 23.45
CA PRO A 100 -28.74 -16.32 23.26
C PRO A 100 -27.63 -16.14 22.21
N LYS A 101 -26.41 -16.55 22.55
CA LYS A 101 -25.21 -16.38 21.70
C LYS A 101 -25.42 -16.87 20.26
N ALA A 102 -26.12 -17.99 20.08
CA ALA A 102 -26.43 -18.54 18.75
C ALA A 102 -27.33 -17.62 17.90
N GLN A 103 -28.30 -16.93 18.51
CA GLN A 103 -29.15 -15.98 17.80
C GLN A 103 -28.35 -14.73 17.44
N LYS A 104 -27.52 -14.27 18.36
CA LYS A 104 -26.64 -13.12 18.17
C LYS A 104 -25.66 -13.30 17.01
N TYR A 105 -24.97 -14.44 16.94
CA TYR A 105 -24.08 -14.74 15.81
C TYR A 105 -24.81 -14.84 14.48
N ARG A 106 -26.02 -15.44 14.46
CA ARG A 106 -26.85 -15.48 13.25
C ARG A 106 -27.28 -14.10 12.80
N ALA A 107 -27.60 -13.19 13.73
CA ALA A 107 -27.96 -11.82 13.41
C ALA A 107 -26.77 -11.05 12.80
N ILE A 108 -25.58 -11.16 13.40
CA ILE A 108 -24.36 -10.53 12.90
C ILE A 108 -24.02 -11.04 11.49
N VAL A 109 -24.02 -12.35 11.27
CA VAL A 109 -23.73 -12.93 9.94
C VAL A 109 -24.76 -12.47 8.91
N ARG A 110 -26.04 -12.41 9.29
CA ARG A 110 -27.11 -11.97 8.39
C ARG A 110 -26.97 -10.49 8.01
N GLU A 111 -26.66 -9.64 8.98
CA GLU A 111 -26.41 -8.21 8.75
C GLU A 111 -25.18 -8.00 7.86
N LEU A 112 -24.09 -8.71 8.16
CA LEU A 112 -22.86 -8.67 7.37
C LEU A 112 -23.09 -9.16 5.94
N MET A 113 -23.85 -10.25 5.73
CA MET A 113 -24.18 -10.75 4.38
C MET A 113 -25.15 -9.84 3.62
N ARG A 114 -25.95 -9.04 4.32
CA ARG A 114 -26.86 -8.06 3.73
C ARG A 114 -26.10 -6.82 3.26
N ASP A 115 -25.24 -6.32 4.13
CA ASP A 115 -24.46 -5.11 3.89
C ASP A 115 -23.30 -5.39 2.93
N LEU A 116 -22.66 -6.55 3.06
CA LEU A 116 -21.56 -7.01 2.21
C LEU A 116 -22.05 -8.14 1.30
N ARG A 117 -22.19 -7.87 0.00
CA ARG A 117 -22.54 -8.92 -0.96
C ARG A 117 -21.40 -9.96 -1.04
N PRO A 118 -21.62 -11.24 -0.70
CA PRO A 118 -20.54 -12.24 -0.63
C PRO A 118 -19.80 -12.46 -1.95
N THR A 119 -20.51 -12.33 -3.07
CA THR A 119 -19.93 -12.43 -4.42
C THR A 119 -18.98 -11.28 -4.73
N ARG A 120 -19.21 -10.09 -4.17
CA ARG A 120 -18.30 -8.94 -4.29
C ARG A 120 -17.07 -9.14 -3.44
N LEU A 121 -17.25 -9.57 -2.18
CA LEU A 121 -16.15 -9.90 -1.26
C LEU A 121 -15.17 -10.92 -1.88
N LEU A 122 -15.69 -12.03 -2.42
CA LEU A 122 -14.84 -13.04 -3.06
C LEU A 122 -14.10 -12.48 -4.28
N ARG A 123 -14.81 -11.72 -5.13
CA ARG A 123 -14.20 -11.07 -6.30
C ARG A 123 -13.10 -10.08 -5.90
N ASP A 124 -13.31 -9.31 -4.84
CA ASP A 124 -12.36 -8.30 -4.38
C ASP A 124 -11.14 -8.91 -3.72
N VAL A 125 -11.32 -10.00 -2.96
CA VAL A 125 -10.19 -10.77 -2.41
C VAL A 125 -9.36 -11.38 -3.54
N LEU A 126 -10.01 -12.02 -4.53
CA LEU A 126 -9.31 -12.58 -5.68
C LEU A 126 -8.59 -11.49 -6.50
N ALA A 127 -9.24 -10.36 -6.73
CA ALA A 127 -8.66 -9.24 -7.47
C ALA A 127 -7.50 -8.57 -6.71
N GLY A 128 -7.61 -8.45 -5.38
CA GLY A 128 -6.55 -7.90 -4.52
C GLY A 128 -5.32 -8.81 -4.45
N VAL A 129 -5.53 -10.12 -4.28
CA VAL A 129 -4.43 -11.11 -4.30
C VAL A 129 -3.74 -11.12 -5.66
N PHE A 130 -4.52 -11.08 -6.76
CA PHE A 130 -3.95 -11.03 -8.11
C PHE A 130 -3.13 -9.75 -8.37
N GLN A 131 -3.50 -8.62 -7.76
CA GLN A 131 -2.75 -7.39 -7.88
C GLN A 131 -1.48 -7.32 -7.03
N LEU A 132 -1.42 -8.05 -5.91
CA LEU A 132 -0.21 -8.11 -5.06
C LEU A 132 0.83 -9.10 -5.58
N VAL A 133 0.43 -10.06 -6.42
CA VAL A 133 1.30 -11.11 -6.96
C VAL A 133 1.91 -10.73 -8.32
N ARG A 134 1.48 -9.61 -8.91
CA ARG A 134 1.96 -9.12 -10.21
C ARG A 134 2.77 -7.84 -10.06
#